data_AF-A0A350H518-F1
#
_entry.id   AF-A0A350H518-F1
#
_cell.length_a   1.000
_cell.length_b   1.000
_cell.length_c   1.000
_cell.angle_alpha   90.00
_cell.angle_beta   90.00
_cell.angle_gamma   90.00
#
_symmetry.space_group_name_H-M   'P 1'
#
loop_
_entity.id
_entity.type
_entity.pdbx_description
1 polymer ?
#
loop_
_entity_poly.entity_id
_entity_poly.type
_entity_poly.pdbx_seq_one_letter_code
_entity_poly.pdbx_strand_id
1 'polypeptide(L)'
;MLTMDTKYKKAKKQFSSVKFDLIIYASPPISIVKTIKYVKKRDKAKTYLLLKDIFLHNAVDLRMIKKQGLKLIIYKYFRRMECELYIISYKIGCMSQANEDYILKNNMFLESDKVEVFPNCIEIEDCSLYSRNKRNKKQI
;
A
#
# COMPACT_ATOMS: atom_id res chain seq x y z
N MET A 1 -8.13 -6.14 10.43
CA MET A 1 -8.28 -5.44 9.12
C MET A 1 -9.61 -4.71 9.00
N LEU A 2 -10.76 -5.36 9.17
CA LEU A 2 -12.10 -4.76 8.96
C LEU A 2 -12.48 -3.61 9.91
N THR A 3 -11.93 -3.58 11.13
CA THR A 3 -12.23 -2.54 12.13
C THR A 3 -11.35 -1.30 12.06
N MET A 4 -10.39 -1.26 11.13
CA MET A 4 -9.41 -0.16 11.02
C MET A 4 -10.09 1.17 10.73
N ASP A 5 -11.05 1.19 9.80
CA ASP A 5 -11.84 2.40 9.51
C ASP A 5 -12.54 2.97 10.75
N THR A 6 -13.07 2.11 11.63
CA THR A 6 -13.74 2.56 12.86
C THR A 6 -12.76 3.21 13.82
N LYS A 7 -11.56 2.65 13.96
CA LYS A 7 -10.50 3.24 14.81
C LYS A 7 -10.04 4.58 14.24
N TYR A 8 -9.82 4.66 12.94
CA TYR A 8 -9.45 5.90 12.26
C TYR A 8 -10.53 6.98 12.36
N LYS A 9 -11.81 6.63 12.27
CA LYS A 9 -12.92 7.57 12.49
C LYS A 9 -12.90 8.17 13.90
N LYS A 10 -12.50 7.42 14.93
CA LYS A 10 -12.33 7.96 16.28
C LYS A 10 -11.13 8.90 16.36
N ALA A 11 -9.98 8.48 15.84
CA ALA A 11 -8.76 9.32 15.79
C ALA A 11 -8.98 10.64 15.05
N LYS A 12 -9.81 10.64 14.00
CA LYS A 12 -10.18 11.85 13.25
C LYS A 12 -10.73 12.99 14.12
N LYS A 13 -11.42 12.68 15.24
CA LYS A 13 -11.92 13.72 16.15
C LYS A 13 -10.78 14.59 16.72
N GLN A 14 -9.59 14.02 16.90
CA GLN A 14 -8.41 14.73 17.41
C GLN A 14 -7.73 15.59 16.34
N PHE A 15 -8.00 15.34 15.06
CA PHE A 15 -7.42 16.07 13.92
C PHE A 15 -8.51 16.84 13.13
N SER A 16 -9.59 17.22 13.79
CA SER A 16 -10.71 17.93 13.15
C SER A 16 -10.31 19.32 12.67
N SER A 17 -9.42 20.00 13.38
CA SER A 17 -8.86 21.33 13.09
C SER A 17 -7.64 21.33 12.17
N VAL A 18 -7.03 20.16 11.95
CA VAL A 18 -5.85 20.02 11.08
C VAL A 18 -6.30 19.75 9.65
N LYS A 19 -5.78 20.52 8.71
CA LYS A 19 -5.97 20.34 7.27
C LYS A 19 -4.74 19.69 6.65
N PHE A 20 -4.93 18.63 5.88
CA PHE A 20 -3.84 17.95 5.18
C PHE A 20 -3.84 18.31 3.69
N ASP A 21 -2.71 18.75 3.16
CA ASP A 21 -2.55 18.97 1.71
C ASP A 21 -2.16 17.68 0.96
N LEU A 22 -1.53 16.74 1.66
CA LEU A 22 -1.09 15.45 1.14
C LEU A 22 -1.36 14.33 2.15
N ILE A 23 -1.86 13.19 1.66
CA ILE A 23 -2.07 11.98 2.43
C ILE A 23 -1.25 10.86 1.79
N ILE A 24 -0.25 10.36 2.52
CA ILE A 24 0.58 9.23 2.10
C ILE A 24 0.15 7.99 2.90
N TYR A 25 -0.05 6.87 2.22
CA TYR A 25 -0.45 5.61 2.85
C TYR A 25 0.16 4.42 2.13
N ALA A 26 0.44 3.35 2.88
CA ALA A 26 1.01 2.12 2.34
C ALA A 26 0.00 0.97 2.36
N SER A 27 0.14 0.03 1.40
CA SER A 27 -0.44 -1.32 1.49
C SER A 27 0.25 -2.12 2.60
N PRO A 28 -0.36 -3.17 3.21
CA PRO A 28 -1.54 -3.91 2.77
C PRO A 28 -2.93 -3.46 3.27
N PRO A 29 -3.16 -2.52 4.22
CA PRO A 29 -4.51 -2.27 4.69
C PRO A 29 -5.35 -1.51 3.65
N ILE A 30 -5.85 -2.20 2.63
CA ILE A 30 -6.90 -1.71 1.72
C ILE A 30 -8.17 -1.27 2.49
N SER A 31 -8.29 -1.69 3.75
CA SER A 31 -9.39 -1.37 4.65
C SER A 31 -9.41 0.05 5.22
N ILE A 32 -8.45 0.91 4.90
CA ILE A 32 -8.51 2.34 5.28
C ILE A 32 -9.06 3.25 4.17
N VAL A 33 -9.50 2.67 3.04
CA VAL A 33 -9.97 3.40 1.86
C VAL A 33 -11.07 4.42 2.19
N LYS A 34 -12.01 4.11 3.10
CA LYS A 34 -13.09 5.03 3.47
C LYS A 34 -12.57 6.21 4.27
N THR A 35 -11.60 5.96 5.15
CA THR A 35 -10.93 7.01 5.92
C THR A 35 -10.19 7.96 4.98
N ILE A 36 -9.36 7.43 4.07
CA ILE A 36 -8.60 8.25 3.11
C ILE A 36 -9.56 9.08 2.25
N LYS A 37 -10.60 8.45 1.69
CA LYS A 37 -11.61 9.13 0.86
C LYS A 37 -12.28 10.28 1.60
N TYR A 38 -12.60 10.07 2.89
CA TYR A 38 -13.18 11.11 3.73
C TYR A 38 -12.21 12.30 3.89
N VAL A 39 -10.97 12.06 4.31
CA VAL A 39 -10.00 13.14 4.59
C VAL A 39 -9.63 13.87 3.30
N LYS A 40 -9.38 13.14 2.21
CA LYS A 40 -9.15 13.69 0.86
C LYS A 40 -10.25 14.67 0.47
N LYS A 41 -11.52 14.30 0.66
CA LYS A 41 -12.66 15.15 0.33
C LYS A 41 -12.78 16.36 1.26
N ARG A 42 -12.59 16.17 2.57
CA ARG A 42 -12.66 17.24 3.58
C ARG A 42 -11.63 18.33 3.29
N ASP A 43 -10.40 17.93 3.02
CA ASP A 43 -9.26 18.86 2.97
C ASP A 43 -8.87 19.26 1.54
N LYS A 44 -9.46 18.62 0.53
CA LYS A 44 -9.05 18.69 -0.88
C LYS A 44 -7.59 18.24 -1.09
N ALA A 45 -7.16 17.25 -0.31
CA ALA A 45 -5.79 16.75 -0.31
C ALA A 45 -5.43 15.94 -1.57
N LYS A 46 -4.16 15.98 -1.98
CA LYS A 46 -3.59 14.96 -2.86
C LYS A 46 -3.33 13.67 -2.08
N THR A 47 -3.29 12.53 -2.76
CA THR A 47 -3.13 11.21 -2.14
C THR A 47 -2.04 10.42 -2.85
N TYR A 48 -1.11 9.85 -2.10
CA TYR A 48 -0.04 9.02 -2.64
C TYR A 48 -0.12 7.63 -2.01
N LEU A 49 -0.34 6.60 -2.83
CA LEU A 49 -0.32 5.21 -2.41
C LEU A 49 1.07 4.62 -2.60
N LEU A 50 1.71 4.22 -1.52
CA LEU A 50 2.91 3.38 -1.51
C LEU A 50 2.48 1.91 -1.68
N LEU A 51 2.47 1.43 -2.92
CA LEU A 51 2.04 0.06 -3.23
C LEU A 51 3.23 -0.90 -3.08
N LYS A 52 3.36 -1.44 -1.87
CA LYS A 52 4.39 -2.40 -1.49
C LYS A 52 3.99 -3.85 -1.82
N ASP A 53 2.71 -4.18 -1.69
CA ASP A 53 2.20 -5.54 -1.93
C ASP A 53 0.92 -5.51 -2.76
N ILE A 54 0.85 -6.37 -3.78
CA ILE A 54 -0.35 -6.57 -4.60
C ILE A 54 -1.24 -7.61 -3.91
N PHE A 55 -2.00 -7.13 -2.93
CA PHE A 55 -2.70 -7.95 -1.93
C PHE A 55 -3.55 -9.07 -2.53
N LEU A 56 -4.43 -8.78 -3.50
CA LEU A 56 -5.33 -9.82 -4.02
C LEU A 56 -4.63 -10.90 -4.83
N HIS A 57 -3.55 -10.55 -5.53
CA HIS A 57 -2.75 -11.54 -6.25
C HIS A 57 -2.10 -12.49 -5.24
N ASN A 58 -1.38 -11.92 -4.27
CA ASN A 58 -0.71 -12.68 -3.22
C ASN A 58 -1.69 -13.56 -2.44
N ALA A 59 -2.89 -13.06 -2.11
CA ALA A 59 -3.89 -13.82 -1.37
C ALA A 59 -4.51 -14.98 -2.19
N VAL A 60 -4.60 -14.85 -3.52
CA VAL A 60 -5.05 -15.95 -4.39
C VAL A 60 -3.95 -16.99 -4.52
N ASP A 61 -2.70 -16.56 -4.71
CA ASP A 61 -1.56 -17.46 -4.90
C ASP A 61 -1.27 -18.27 -3.63
N LEU A 62 -1.37 -17.64 -2.47
CA LEU A 62 -1.29 -18.30 -1.15
C LEU A 62 -2.53 -19.16 -0.82
N ARG A 63 -3.48 -19.31 -1.75
CA ARG A 63 -4.76 -20.04 -1.59
C ARG A 63 -5.63 -19.55 -0.43
N MET A 64 -5.37 -18.34 0.08
CA MET A 64 -6.14 -17.71 1.15
C MET A 64 -7.53 -17.30 0.63
N ILE A 65 -7.60 -16.86 -0.62
CA ILE A 65 -8.83 -16.46 -1.32
C ILE A 65 -8.96 -17.27 -2.62
N LYS A 66 -10.18 -17.70 -2.96
CA LYS A 66 -10.46 -18.41 -4.22
C LYS A 66 -11.39 -17.59 -5.10
N LYS A 67 -11.15 -17.62 -6.41
CA LYS A 67 -12.00 -16.98 -7.44
C LYS A 67 -13.23 -17.85 -7.83
N GLN A 68 -13.61 -18.82 -6.99
CA GLN A 68 -14.69 -19.77 -7.26
C GLN A 68 -15.43 -20.14 -5.97
N GLY A 69 -16.69 -20.58 -6.09
CA GLY A 69 -17.56 -20.98 -4.98
C GLY A 69 -17.88 -19.83 -4.01
N LEU A 70 -18.24 -20.16 -2.77
CA LEU A 70 -18.60 -19.18 -1.73
C LEU A 70 -17.49 -18.16 -1.43
N LYS A 71 -16.22 -18.54 -1.62
CA LYS A 71 -15.05 -17.65 -1.42
C LYS A 71 -14.95 -16.55 -2.47
N LEU A 72 -15.68 -16.66 -3.60
CA LEU A 72 -15.74 -15.61 -4.62
C LEU A 72 -16.33 -14.30 -4.08
N ILE A 73 -17.25 -14.36 -3.12
CA ILE A 73 -17.86 -13.17 -2.51
C ILE A 73 -16.78 -12.36 -1.77
N ILE A 74 -15.94 -13.06 -1.00
CA ILE A 74 -14.82 -12.48 -0.26
C ILE A 74 -13.80 -11.87 -1.24
N TYR A 75 -13.48 -12.59 -2.32
CA TYR A 75 -12.63 -12.07 -3.39
C TYR A 75 -13.18 -10.77 -3.99
N LYS A 76 -14.46 -10.76 -4.40
CA LYS A 76 -15.12 -9.60 -5.02
C LYS A 76 -15.14 -8.40 -4.06
N TYR A 77 -15.38 -8.63 -2.77
CA TYR A 77 -15.35 -7.59 -1.76
C TYR A 77 -13.98 -6.92 -1.66
N PHE A 78 -12.91 -7.69 -1.47
CA PHE A 78 -11.57 -7.12 -1.39
C PHE A 78 -11.13 -6.51 -2.71
N ARG A 79 -11.49 -7.11 -3.85
CA ARG A 79 -11.19 -6.56 -5.18
C ARG A 79 -11.80 -5.19 -5.38
N ARG A 80 -13.04 -5.00 -4.92
CA ARG A 80 -13.69 -3.69 -4.95
C ARG A 80 -12.93 -2.68 -4.10
N MET A 81 -12.49 -3.05 -2.90
CA MET A 81 -11.72 -2.16 -2.03
C MET A 81 -10.36 -1.78 -2.63
N GLU A 82 -9.66 -2.74 -3.24
CA GLU A 82 -8.40 -2.51 -3.95
C GLU A 82 -8.60 -1.55 -5.13
N CYS A 83 -9.62 -1.77 -5.96
CA CYS A 83 -9.93 -0.87 -7.07
C CYS A 83 -10.29 0.54 -6.57
N GLU A 84 -11.13 0.64 -5.53
CA GLU A 84 -11.46 1.94 -4.91
C GLU A 84 -10.22 2.64 -4.37
N LEU A 85 -9.28 1.91 -3.76
CA LEU A 85 -8.01 2.46 -3.27
C LEU A 85 -7.18 3.05 -4.42
N TYR A 86 -7.07 2.34 -5.55
CA TYR A 86 -6.35 2.84 -6.72
C TYR A 86 -7.04 4.07 -7.34
N ILE A 87 -8.37 4.07 -7.41
CA ILE A 87 -9.15 5.18 -7.96
C ILE A 87 -8.95 6.46 -7.13
N ILE A 88 -9.01 6.38 -5.79
CA ILE A 88 -8.90 7.58 -4.93
C ILE A 88 -7.47 8.12 -4.80
N SER A 89 -6.46 7.30 -5.11
CA SER A 89 -5.06 7.70 -5.14
C SER A 89 -4.84 8.75 -6.23
N TYR A 90 -4.04 9.78 -5.99
CA TYR A 90 -3.60 10.70 -7.03
C TYR A 90 -2.38 10.13 -7.76
N LYS A 91 -1.45 9.54 -7.01
CA LYS A 91 -0.32 8.76 -7.52
C LYS A 91 -0.20 7.42 -6.81
N ILE A 92 0.35 6.42 -7.51
CA ILE A 92 0.59 5.06 -7.01
C ILE A 92 2.05 4.71 -7.26
N GLY A 93 2.84 4.61 -6.21
CA GLY A 93 4.25 4.22 -6.27
C GLY A 93 4.43 2.71 -6.11
N CYS A 94 4.92 2.05 -7.16
CA CYS A 94 5.21 0.61 -7.21
C CYS A 94 6.70 0.34 -6.99
N MET A 95 7.07 -0.76 -6.33
CA MET A 95 8.48 -1.03 -5.99
C MET A 95 9.40 -1.31 -7.19
N SER A 96 8.85 -1.69 -8.35
CA SER A 96 9.61 -2.09 -9.54
C SER A 96 8.76 -1.88 -10.81
N GLN A 97 9.42 -1.87 -11.98
CA GLN A 97 8.75 -1.80 -13.28
C GLN A 97 7.77 -2.97 -13.48
N ALA A 98 8.16 -4.19 -13.09
CA ALA A 98 7.29 -5.36 -13.21
C ALA A 98 5.98 -5.21 -12.40
N ASN A 99 6.04 -4.54 -11.24
CA ASN A 99 4.84 -4.27 -10.45
C ASN A 99 3.96 -3.19 -11.10
N GLU A 100 4.55 -2.15 -11.69
CA GLU A 100 3.83 -1.15 -12.47
C GLU A 100 3.11 -1.79 -13.66
N ASP A 101 3.84 -2.56 -14.49
CA ASP A 101 3.30 -3.24 -15.67
C ASP A 101 2.16 -4.19 -15.28
N TYR A 102 2.33 -4.94 -14.19
CA TYR A 102 1.29 -5.81 -13.66
C TYR A 102 0.03 -5.01 -13.31
N ILE A 103 0.18 -3.88 -12.61
CA ILE A 103 -0.96 -3.06 -12.18
C ILE A 103 -1.68 -2.48 -13.38
N LEU A 104 -0.97 -1.90 -14.35
CA LEU A 104 -1.56 -1.32 -15.55
C LEU A 104 -2.28 -2.39 -16.38
N LYS A 105 -1.67 -3.56 -16.57
CA LYS A 105 -2.27 -4.69 -17.30
C LYS A 105 -3.54 -5.22 -16.64
N ASN A 106 -3.57 -5.33 -15.31
CA ASN A 106 -4.70 -5.91 -14.56
C ASN A 106 -5.77 -4.88 -14.15
N ASN A 107 -5.52 -3.59 -14.37
CA ASN A 107 -6.42 -2.49 -13.96
C ASN A 107 -6.50 -1.45 -15.08
N MET A 108 -7.06 -1.83 -16.24
CA MET A 108 -7.17 -0.97 -17.44
C MET A 108 -7.95 0.35 -17.22
N PHE A 109 -8.59 0.53 -16.06
CA PHE A 109 -9.22 1.79 -15.66
C PHE A 109 -8.22 2.82 -15.11
N LEU A 110 -6.95 2.45 -14.92
CA LEU A 110 -5.89 3.36 -14.48
C LEU A 110 -5.19 3.97 -15.69
N GLU A 111 -5.01 5.27 -15.63
CA GLU A 111 -4.13 6.01 -16.54
C GLU A 111 -2.67 5.70 -16.19
N SER A 112 -1.81 5.59 -17.21
CA SER A 112 -0.40 5.19 -17.02
C SER A 112 0.39 6.20 -16.20
N ASP A 113 0.10 7.48 -16.35
CA ASP A 113 0.75 8.57 -15.61
C ASP A 113 0.45 8.53 -14.10
N LYS A 114 -0.59 7.81 -13.69
CA LYS A 114 -0.97 7.65 -12.28
C LYS A 114 -0.06 6.70 -11.52
N VAL A 115 0.58 5.76 -12.21
CA VAL A 115 1.46 4.75 -11.64
C VAL A 115 2.90 5.15 -11.92
N GLU A 116 3.80 4.92 -10.97
CA GLU A 116 5.23 5.18 -11.16
C GLU A 116 6.08 4.20 -10.36
N VAL A 117 7.33 4.02 -10.79
CA VAL A 117 8.31 3.26 -10.02
C VAL A 117 8.77 4.10 -8.82
N PHE A 118 8.44 3.62 -7.62
CA PHE A 118 8.87 4.12 -6.32
C PHE A 118 9.58 2.98 -5.54
N PRO A 119 10.90 2.82 -5.74
CA PRO A 119 11.65 1.70 -5.16
C PRO A 119 11.70 1.77 -3.63
N ASN A 120 12.09 0.67 -3.00
CA ASN A 120 12.31 0.67 -1.56
C ASN A 120 13.53 1.54 -1.22
N CYS A 121 13.35 2.47 -0.28
CA CYS A 121 14.46 3.22 0.28
C CYS A 121 15.24 2.27 1.19
N ILE A 122 16.42 1.84 0.74
CA ILE A 122 17.41 1.18 1.59
C ILE A 122 18.65 2.06 1.66
N GLU A 123 19.10 2.34 2.87
CA GLU A 123 20.41 2.93 3.09
C GLU A 123 21.41 1.77 3.09
N ILE A 124 22.32 1.75 2.13
CA ILE A 124 23.36 0.71 2.06
C ILE A 124 24.43 1.09 3.06
N GLU A 125 24.34 0.55 4.28
CA GLU A 125 25.45 0.60 5.23
C GLU A 125 26.57 -0.32 4.75
N ASP A 126 27.79 0.22 4.66
CA ASP A 126 28.97 -0.53 4.23
C ASP A 126 29.32 -1.63 5.26
N CYS A 127 28.88 -2.86 4.96
CA CYS A 127 29.06 -4.03 5.82
C CYS A 127 30.51 -4.56 5.86
N SER A 128 31.45 -3.95 5.12
CA SER A 128 32.87 -4.34 5.12
C SER A 128 33.54 -4.19 6.50
N LEU A 129 32.99 -3.34 7.37
CA LEU A 129 33.48 -3.15 8.75
C LEU A 129 33.10 -4.31 9.69
N TYR A 130 32.01 -5.04 9.41
CA TYR A 130 31.51 -6.09 10.28
C TYR A 130 32.36 -7.37 10.22
N SER A 131 32.99 -7.64 9.08
CA SER A 131 33.89 -8.80 8.90
C SER A 131 35.28 -8.58 9.52
N ARG A 132 35.69 -7.33 9.77
CA ARG A 132 36.99 -7.01 10.39
C ARG A 132 36.97 -7.25 11.91
N ASN A 133 35.86 -6.93 12.58
CA ASN A 133 35.74 -7.09 14.04
C ASN A 133 35.59 -8.55 14.53
N LYS A 134 35.19 -9.48 13.66
CA LYS A 134 35.08 -10.91 14.02
C LYS A 134 36.42 -11.66 13.95
N ARG A 135 37.38 -11.16 13.17
CA ARG A 135 38.74 -11.75 13.08
C ARG A 135 39.63 -11.36 14.27
N ASN A 136 39.41 -10.20 14.88
CA ASN A 136 40.23 -9.69 15.98
C ASN A 136 39.83 -10.21 17.38
N LYS A 137 38.74 -10.99 17.51
CA LYS A 137 38.30 -11.57 18.80
C LYS A 137 38.58 -13.07 18.95
N LYS A 138 39.42 -13.66 18.09
CA LYS A 138 39.83 -15.08 18.14
C LYS A 138 41.30 -15.31 18.52
N GLN A 139 41.98 -14.28 19.07
CA GLN A 139 43.35 -14.35 19.54
C GLN A 139 43.50 -13.67 20.92
N ILE A 140 42.80 -14.17 21.93
CA ILE A 140 43.23 -14.14 23.35
C ILE A 140 42.69 -15.41 24.00
#